data_AF-A0A7S2J8U8-F1
#
_entry.id   AF-A0A7S2J8U8-F1
#
_cell.length_a   1.000
_cell.length_b   1.000
_cell.length_c   1.000
_cell.angle_alpha   90.00
_cell.angle_beta   90.00
_cell.angle_gamma   90.00
#
_symmetry.space_group_name_H-M   'P 1'
#
loop_
_entity.id
_entity.type
_entity.pdbx_description
1 polymer ?
#
loop_
_entity_poly.entity_id
_entity_poly.type
_entity_poly.pdbx_seq_one_letter_code
_entity_poly.pdbx_strand_id
1 'polypeptide(L)'
;DHPYAQCFAAPDAFAAALSPSGEVGHVRAQADYAMVVFDCLNRCVDAADLAPGFDGGFFFQAWLCLLTRRFTTPGGSSYVPGVDLFNHRAAPGARGPGRGR
;
A
#
# COMPACT_ATOMS: atom_id res chain seq x y z
N ASP A 1 1.61 3.11 -14.05
CA ASP A 1 0.92 4.30 -13.53
C ASP A 1 0.47 4.16 -12.09
N HIS A 2 1.41 4.14 -11.15
CA HIS A 2 1.09 4.16 -9.72
C HIS A 2 1.21 5.59 -9.16
N PRO A 3 0.30 6.06 -8.28
CA PRO A 3 0.34 7.42 -7.73
C PRO A 3 1.68 7.81 -7.11
N TYR A 4 2.37 6.88 -6.43
CA TYR A 4 3.70 7.17 -5.85
C TYR A 4 4.75 7.45 -6.93
N ALA A 5 4.77 6.66 -8.00
CA ALA A 5 5.69 6.88 -9.12
C ALA A 5 5.38 8.21 -9.85
N GLN A 6 4.10 8.53 -10.03
CA GLN A 6 3.67 9.80 -10.64
C GLN A 6 4.01 11.01 -9.77
N CYS A 7 3.89 10.88 -8.44
CA CYS A 7 4.27 11.92 -7.48
C CYS A 7 5.75 12.29 -7.59
N PHE A 8 6.63 11.34 -7.95
CA PHE A 8 8.06 11.61 -8.16
C PHE A 8 8.40 12.03 -9.59
N ALA A 9 7.76 11.43 -10.59
CA ALA A 9 8.07 11.69 -11.99
C ALA A 9 7.56 13.07 -12.48
N ALA A 10 6.42 13.52 -11.96
CA ALA A 10 5.78 14.78 -12.36
C ALA A 10 5.00 15.41 -11.18
N PRO A 11 5.69 15.89 -10.12
CA PRO A 11 5.06 16.34 -8.88
C PRO A 11 4.03 17.45 -9.08
N ASP A 12 4.30 18.42 -9.95
CA ASP A 12 3.40 19.55 -10.20
C ASP A 12 2.14 19.09 -10.95
N ALA A 13 2.29 18.22 -11.95
CA ALA A 13 1.18 17.65 -12.69
C ALA A 13 0.32 16.74 -11.79
N PHE A 14 0.96 15.97 -10.91
CA PHE A 14 0.28 15.13 -9.93
C PHE A 14 -0.52 15.96 -8.92
N ALA A 15 0.07 17.02 -8.38
CA ALA A 15 -0.61 17.94 -7.47
C ALA A 15 -1.80 18.64 -8.14
N ALA A 16 -1.63 19.08 -9.39
CA ALA A 16 -2.71 19.67 -10.17
C ALA A 16 -3.86 18.68 -10.43
N ALA A 17 -3.55 17.42 -10.73
CA ALA A 17 -4.54 16.38 -11.01
C ALA A 17 -5.40 16.00 -9.80
N LEU A 18 -4.86 16.15 -8.59
CA LEU A 18 -5.57 15.88 -7.34
C LEU A 18 -6.27 17.12 -6.76
N SER A 19 -6.02 18.32 -7.28
CA SER A 19 -6.68 19.54 -6.82
C SER A 19 -8.21 19.45 -7.03
N PRO A 20 -9.03 19.85 -6.04
CA PRO A 20 -8.71 20.58 -4.81
C PRO A 20 -8.42 19.69 -3.57
N SER A 21 -8.21 18.39 -3.75
CA SER A 21 -7.99 17.45 -2.64
C SER A 21 -6.74 17.80 -1.83
N GLY A 22 -6.87 17.82 -0.50
CA GLY A 22 -5.74 17.94 0.43
C GLY A 22 -4.88 16.67 0.50
N GLU A 23 -5.28 15.59 -0.19
CA GLU A 23 -4.59 14.30 -0.16
C GLU A 23 -3.22 14.33 -0.83
N VAL A 24 -2.91 15.33 -1.68
CA VAL A 24 -1.60 15.48 -2.32
C VAL A 24 -0.46 15.40 -1.30
N GLY A 25 -0.58 16.14 -0.20
CA GLY A 25 0.41 16.13 0.87
C GLY A 25 0.54 14.77 1.55
N HIS A 26 -0.59 14.07 1.73
CA HIS A 26 -0.61 12.75 2.33
C HIS A 26 0.04 11.70 1.43
N VAL A 27 -0.30 11.69 0.13
CA VAL A 27 0.27 10.76 -0.84
C VAL A 27 1.78 10.97 -0.98
N ARG A 28 2.22 12.23 -1.02
CA ARG A 28 3.65 12.57 -1.06
C ARG A 28 4.39 12.08 0.18
N ALA A 29 3.87 12.35 1.38
CA ALA A 29 4.48 11.90 2.63
C ALA A 29 4.59 10.36 2.69
N GLN A 30 3.57 9.63 2.21
CA GLN A 30 3.63 8.17 2.14
C GLN A 30 4.66 7.68 1.11
N ALA A 31 4.74 8.32 -0.05
CA ALA A 31 5.70 7.97 -1.09
C ALA A 31 7.14 8.22 -0.62
N ASP A 32 7.40 9.36 0.02
CA ASP A 32 8.69 9.69 0.64
C ASP A 32 9.08 8.66 1.71
N TYR A 33 8.12 8.29 2.57
CA TYR A 33 8.36 7.28 3.60
C TYR A 33 8.71 5.92 3.00
N ALA A 34 8.01 5.48 1.95
CA ALA A 34 8.31 4.23 1.27
C ALA A 34 9.72 4.22 0.66
N MET A 35 10.15 5.34 0.07
CA MET A 35 11.53 5.51 -0.44
C MET A 35 12.57 5.43 0.68
N VAL A 36 12.33 6.10 1.81
CA VAL A 36 13.23 6.02 2.97
C VAL A 36 13.38 4.57 3.46
N VAL A 37 12.28 3.81 3.52
CA VAL A 37 12.35 2.40 3.91
C VAL A 37 13.14 1.57 2.89
N PHE A 38 12.92 1.78 1.59
CA PHE A 38 13.68 1.10 0.54
C PHE A 38 15.19 1.40 0.65
N ASP A 39 15.56 2.66 0.85
CA ASP A 39 16.96 3.06 1.01
C ASP A 39 17.59 2.44 2.26
N CYS A 40 16.84 2.41 3.37
CA CYS A 40 17.27 1.74 4.59
C CYS A 40 17.51 0.24 4.38
N LEU A 41 16.63 -0.46 3.64
CA LEU A 41 16.83 -1.87 3.34
C LEU A 41 18.11 -2.10 2.53
N ASN A 42 18.33 -1.32 1.48
CA ASN A 42 19.54 -1.44 0.65
C ASN A 42 20.84 -1.09 1.41
N ARG A 43 20.76 -0.26 2.45
CA ARG A 43 21.92 0.14 3.25
C ARG A 43 22.21 -0.78 4.43
N CYS A 44 21.18 -1.39 5.01
CA CYS A 44 21.28 -2.08 6.30
C CYS A 44 21.10 -3.59 6.20
N VAL A 45 20.62 -4.12 5.07
CA VAL A 45 20.44 -5.56 4.85
C VAL A 45 21.43 -6.02 3.79
N ASP A 46 22.16 -7.09 4.08
CA ASP A 46 23.10 -7.66 3.12
C ASP A 46 22.35 -8.13 1.87
N ALA A 47 22.93 -7.88 0.70
CA ALA A 47 22.32 -8.26 -0.58
C ALA A 47 22.07 -9.78 -0.71
N ALA A 48 22.79 -10.60 0.07
CA ALA A 48 22.59 -12.05 0.14
C ALA A 48 21.30 -12.45 0.88
N ASP A 49 20.81 -11.61 1.79
CA ASP A 49 19.56 -11.81 2.53
C ASP A 49 18.35 -11.22 1.77
N LEU A 50 18.60 -10.36 0.78
CA LEU A 50 17.58 -9.87 -0.14
C LEU A 50 17.28 -10.93 -1.21
N ALA A 51 16.03 -10.99 -1.64
CA ALA A 51 15.63 -11.92 -2.69
C ALA A 51 16.43 -11.65 -3.99
N PRO A 52 16.81 -12.68 -4.76
CA PRO A 52 17.46 -12.48 -6.05
C PRO A 52 16.62 -11.57 -6.96
N GLY A 53 17.23 -10.49 -7.47
CA GLY A 53 16.52 -9.50 -8.29
C GLY A 53 15.70 -8.49 -7.48
N PHE A 54 15.97 -8.33 -6.18
CA PHE A 54 15.39 -7.24 -5.39
C PHE A 54 15.73 -5.88 -6.02
N ASP A 55 14.70 -5.18 -6.47
CA ASP A 55 14.78 -3.83 -6.99
C ASP A 55 13.66 -2.96 -6.41
N GLY A 56 13.66 -1.67 -6.77
CA GLY A 56 12.62 -0.75 -6.33
C GLY A 56 11.23 -1.17 -6.77
N GLY A 57 11.09 -1.75 -7.97
CA GLY A 57 9.81 -2.22 -8.49
C GLY A 57 9.22 -3.34 -7.63
N PHE A 58 10.03 -4.34 -7.31
CA PHE A 58 9.65 -5.45 -6.43
C PHE A 58 9.29 -4.98 -5.03
N PHE A 59 10.11 -4.09 -4.46
CA PHE A 59 9.83 -3.46 -3.17
C PHE A 59 8.48 -2.73 -3.17
N PHE A 60 8.26 -1.85 -4.16
CA PHE A 60 7.03 -1.07 -4.23
C PHE A 60 5.79 -1.96 -4.43
N GLN A 61 5.89 -3.01 -5.24
CA GLN A 61 4.81 -3.96 -5.38
C GLN A 61 4.45 -4.62 -4.04
N ALA A 62 5.45 -5.09 -3.28
CA ALA A 62 5.23 -5.68 -1.96
C ALA A 62 4.68 -4.65 -0.96
N TRP A 63 5.19 -3.42 -0.98
CA TRP A 63 4.72 -2.30 -0.15
C TRP A 63 3.25 -1.99 -0.39
N LEU A 64 2.81 -1.97 -1.65
CA LEU A 64 1.41 -1.72 -1.99
C LEU A 64 0.49 -2.87 -1.58
N CYS A 65 0.95 -4.11 -1.72
CA CYS A 65 0.24 -5.25 -1.16
C CYS A 65 0.07 -5.11 0.36
N LEU A 66 1.11 -4.70 1.09
CA LEU A 66 1.05 -4.42 2.52
C LEU A 66 0.02 -3.36 2.91
N LEU A 67 -0.03 -2.26 2.17
CA LEU A 67 -0.97 -1.18 2.50
C LEU A 67 -2.43 -1.53 2.19
N THR A 68 -2.67 -2.31 1.14
CA THR A 68 -4.02 -2.50 0.59
C THR A 68 -4.67 -3.84 0.95
N ARG A 69 -3.88 -4.87 1.28
CA ARG A 69 -4.38 -6.24 1.48
C ARG A 69 -4.13 -6.81 2.87
N ARG A 70 -3.52 -6.03 3.76
CA ARG A 70 -3.28 -6.43 5.15
C ARG A 70 -4.56 -6.31 5.96
N PHE A 71 -4.94 -7.40 6.61
CA PHE A 71 -6.00 -7.42 7.60
C PHE A 71 -5.41 -7.17 8.98
N THR A 72 -5.95 -6.19 9.70
CA THR A 72 -5.54 -5.89 11.08
C THR A 72 -6.57 -6.48 12.04
N THR A 73 -6.08 -7.22 13.04
CA THR A 73 -6.87 -7.81 14.12
C THR A 73 -6.28 -7.40 15.48
N PRO A 74 -7.01 -7.57 16.60
CA PRO A 74 -6.44 -7.33 17.93
C PRO A 74 -5.19 -8.17 18.23
N GLY A 75 -5.02 -9.33 17.60
CA GLY A 75 -3.87 -10.21 17.75
C GLY A 75 -2.70 -9.92 16.81
N GLY A 76 -2.79 -8.88 15.97
CA GLY A 76 -1.76 -8.54 14.98
C GLY A 76 -2.31 -8.41 13.56
N SER A 77 -1.43 -8.43 12.57
CA SER A 77 -1.80 -8.27 11.17
C SER A 77 -1.40 -9.46 10.32
N SER A 78 -2.24 -9.85 9.37
CA SER A 78 -1.97 -10.95 8.45
C SER A 78 -2.44 -10.65 7.03
N TYR A 79 -1.85 -11.37 6.07
CA TYR A 79 -2.42 -11.53 4.74
C TYR A 79 -3.26 -12.79 4.73
N VAL A 80 -4.48 -12.70 4.20
CA VAL A 80 -5.40 -13.82 4.11
C VAL A 80 -5.68 -14.10 2.64
N PRO A 81 -4.92 -15.02 2.01
CA PRO A 81 -5.11 -15.35 0.60
C PRO A 81 -6.55 -15.73 0.29
N GLY A 82 -7.06 -15.24 -0.84
CA GLY A 82 -8.43 -15.46 -1.29
C GLY A 82 -9.41 -14.46 -0.69
N VAL A 83 -9.27 -14.11 0.58
CA VAL A 83 -10.08 -13.05 1.21
C VAL A 83 -9.61 -11.66 0.77
N ASP A 84 -8.32 -11.50 0.50
CA ASP A 84 -7.71 -10.29 -0.05
C ASP A 84 -8.17 -9.94 -1.48
N LEU A 85 -8.93 -10.82 -2.13
CA LEU A 85 -9.56 -10.57 -3.44
C LEU A 85 -10.92 -9.87 -3.32
N PHE A 86 -11.52 -9.80 -2.13
CA PHE A 86 -12.79 -9.11 -1.94
C PHE A 86 -12.58 -7.59 -1.92
N ASN A 87 -13.33 -6.89 -2.78
CA ASN A 87 -13.32 -5.44 -2.82
C ASN A 87 -14.21 -4.84 -1.73
N HIS A 88 -13.87 -3.62 -1.31
CA HIS A 88 -14.72 -2.85 -0.43
C HIS A 88 -16.05 -2.48 -1.11
N ARG A 89 -17.15 -2.50 -0.33
CA ARG A 89 -18.44 -1.94 -0.71
C ARG A 89 -18.92 -1.05 0.42
N ALA A 90 -19.38 0.16 0.10
CA ALA A 90 -19.83 1.15 1.09
C ALA A 90 -20.97 0.65 2.00
N ALA A 91 -21.84 -0.23 1.48
CA ALA A 91 -22.87 -0.91 2.25
C ALA A 91 -22.61 -2.43 2.25
N PRO A 92 -21.76 -2.94 3.17
CA PRO A 92 -21.47 -4.36 3.25
C PRO A 92 -22.70 -5.12 3.79
N GLY A 93 -23.30 -5.94 2.93
CA GLY A 93 -24.42 -6.80 3.29
C GLY A 93 -23.94 -8.13 3.85
N ALA A 94 -23.35 -8.16 5.04
CA ALA A 94 -23.17 -9.41 5.75
C ALA A 94 -24.53 -9.80 6.34
N ARG A 95 -25.31 -10.62 5.61
CA ARG A 95 -26.46 -11.30 6.22
C ARG A 95 -25.89 -12.23 7.28
N GLY A 96 -25.84 -11.75 8.53
CA GLY A 96 -25.64 -12.62 9.67
C GLY A 96 -26.72 -13.71 9.65
N PRO A 97 -26.46 -14.90 10.24
CA PRO A 97 -27.51 -15.88 10.42
C PRO A 97 -28.63 -15.18 11.20
N GLY A 98 -29.75 -14.94 10.51
CA GLY A 98 -30.91 -14.30 11.11
C GLY A 98 -31.25 -15.09 12.35
N ARG A 99 -31.20 -14.45 13.52
CA ARG A 99 -31.84 -15.00 14.71
C ARG A 99 -33.32 -15.07 14.35
N GLY A 100 -33.77 -16.26 13.94
CA GLY A 100 -35.18 -16.57 13.78
C GLY A 100 -35.88 -16.13 15.06
N ARG A 101 -36.83 -15.23 14.91
CA ARG A 101 -37.84 -14.96 15.92
C ARG A 101 -39.01 -15.91 15.66
#